data_AF-A0A3N5MXV3-F1
#
_entry.id   AF-A0A3N5MXV3-F1
#
_cell.length_a   1.000
_cell.length_b   1.000
_cell.length_c   1.000
_cell.angle_alpha   90.00
_cell.angle_beta   90.00
_cell.angle_gamma   90.00
#
_symmetry.space_group_name_H-M   'P 1'
#
loop_
_entity.id
_entity.type
_entity.pdbx_description
1 polymer ?
#
loop_
_entity_poly.entity_id
_entity_poly.type
_entity_poly.pdbx_seq_one_letter_code
_entity_poly.pdbx_strand_id
1 'polypeptide(L)'
;MNLKTPKMRTLSILLILSLCRFLPAQEERADALVSPRKARQVITVGGPAADIQGFNNRSVQYAIDALEETGGTVVLQPGSYEIVSPVRLRSNVELKGSGATTILKRADGVQTRFTADADFGELKLTVEDPSGFGIGMKVQVTDSDNNSCWNVSAATITDIVDHVLYIDKGLIRDYQSDRNGLVSNASSVIEITDAENVTVS
;
A
#
# COMPACT_ATOMS: atom_id res chain seq x y z
N MET A 1 55.59 -76.86 -0.74
CA MET A 1 54.43 -77.50 -0.07
C MET A 1 53.80 -76.46 0.84
N ASN A 2 52.47 -76.31 0.73
CA ASN A 2 51.62 -75.36 1.45
C ASN A 2 51.88 -75.30 2.96
N LEU A 3 51.69 -74.12 3.56
CA LEU A 3 50.63 -73.87 4.57
C LEU A 3 50.55 -72.37 4.89
N LYS A 4 49.56 -71.72 4.25
CA LYS A 4 49.03 -70.40 4.62
C LYS A 4 48.32 -70.54 5.98
N THR A 5 48.72 -69.78 6.98
CA THR A 5 47.99 -69.62 8.25
C THR A 5 46.94 -68.50 8.14
N PRO A 6 45.73 -68.65 8.72
CA PRO A 6 44.62 -67.73 8.51
C PRO A 6 44.44 -66.66 9.61
N LYS A 7 43.77 -65.58 9.18
CA LYS A 7 43.11 -64.46 9.89
C LYS A 7 42.77 -64.65 11.37
N MET A 8 42.94 -63.56 12.14
CA MET A 8 41.92 -63.05 13.06
C MET A 8 41.88 -61.51 12.98
N ARG A 9 40.79 -60.96 12.42
CA ARG A 9 40.43 -59.54 12.50
C ARG A 9 39.54 -59.38 13.72
N THR A 10 39.97 -58.60 14.70
CA THR A 10 39.14 -58.21 15.84
C THR A 10 38.13 -57.17 15.35
N LEU A 11 36.92 -57.62 15.06
CA LEU A 11 35.79 -56.77 14.70
C LEU A 11 35.09 -56.35 15.99
N SER A 12 35.42 -55.16 16.50
CA SER A 12 34.69 -54.54 17.60
C SER A 12 33.30 -54.12 17.10
N ILE A 13 32.30 -54.93 17.43
CA ILE A 13 30.88 -54.60 17.26
C ILE A 13 30.51 -53.66 18.40
N LEU A 14 30.36 -52.37 18.12
CA LEU A 14 29.80 -51.40 19.07
C LEU A 14 28.62 -50.65 18.42
N LEU A 15 27.42 -51.07 18.82
CA LEU A 15 26.25 -50.23 19.08
C LEU A 15 25.70 -49.34 17.93
N ILE A 16 24.98 -49.95 16.98
CA ILE A 16 24.01 -49.21 16.14
C ILE A 16 22.63 -49.36 16.79
N LEU A 17 22.31 -48.47 17.73
CA LEU A 17 20.98 -48.45 18.37
C LEU A 17 20.62 -47.04 18.85
N SER A 18 20.69 -46.03 17.97
CA SER A 18 20.07 -44.71 18.26
C SER A 18 19.92 -43.76 17.07
N LEU A 19 19.47 -44.22 15.89
CA LEU A 19 19.25 -43.35 14.71
C LEU A 19 17.82 -43.42 14.15
N CYS A 20 16.85 -43.76 14.98
CA CYS A 20 15.44 -43.88 14.56
C CYS A 20 14.48 -42.99 15.36
N ARG A 21 14.85 -41.73 15.65
CA ARG A 21 13.96 -40.60 16.02
C ARG A 21 14.77 -39.36 15.67
N PHE A 22 14.49 -38.55 14.65
CA PHE A 22 13.26 -37.86 14.31
C PHE A 22 13.24 -37.63 12.80
N LEU A 23 12.42 -38.37 12.06
CA LEU A 23 11.85 -37.81 10.83
C LEU A 23 10.75 -36.86 11.30
N PRO A 24 10.82 -35.54 11.08
CA PRO A 24 9.63 -34.73 11.19
C PRO A 24 8.60 -35.36 10.26
N ALA A 25 7.45 -35.76 10.81
CA ALA A 25 6.31 -36.12 9.99
C ALA A 25 6.00 -34.90 9.13
N GLN A 26 6.30 -35.01 7.84
CA GLN A 26 5.90 -34.02 6.85
C GLN A 26 4.37 -34.11 6.82
N GLU A 27 3.70 -33.19 7.52
CA GLU A 27 2.27 -32.95 7.33
C GLU A 27 2.10 -32.50 5.87
N GLU A 28 1.97 -33.44 4.95
CA GLU A 28 1.29 -33.15 3.69
C GLU A 28 -0.17 -32.89 4.04
N ARG A 29 -0.48 -31.62 4.34
CA ARG A 29 -1.85 -31.14 4.26
C ARG A 29 -2.32 -31.45 2.84
N ALA A 30 -3.34 -32.29 2.73
CA ALA A 30 -4.03 -32.50 1.47
C ALA A 30 -4.40 -31.12 0.90
N ASP A 31 -3.80 -30.76 -0.23
CA ASP A 31 -4.09 -29.54 -0.97
C ASP A 31 -5.42 -29.75 -1.71
N ALA A 32 -6.51 -29.78 -0.95
CA ALA A 32 -7.86 -29.80 -1.48
C ALA A 32 -8.16 -28.42 -2.06
N LEU A 33 -7.67 -28.19 -3.27
CA LEU A 33 -7.85 -26.94 -4.00
C LEU A 33 -9.33 -26.77 -4.37
N VAL A 34 -10.07 -26.02 -3.55
CA VAL A 34 -11.50 -25.69 -3.78
C VAL A 34 -11.71 -24.39 -4.57
N SER A 35 -10.61 -23.72 -4.94
CA SER A 35 -10.61 -22.48 -5.73
C SER A 35 -9.54 -22.54 -6.82
N PRO A 36 -9.82 -22.08 -8.06
CA PRO A 36 -8.82 -22.07 -9.12
C PRO A 36 -7.55 -21.31 -8.72
N ARG A 37 -6.39 -21.94 -8.91
CA ARG A 37 -5.10 -21.25 -8.75
C ARG A 37 -4.91 -20.28 -9.90
N LYS A 38 -4.94 -18.98 -9.61
CA LYS A 38 -4.62 -17.92 -10.59
C LYS A 38 -3.12 -17.65 -10.59
N ALA A 39 -2.55 -17.39 -11.76
CA ALA A 39 -1.15 -16.96 -11.87
C ALA A 39 -1.02 -15.52 -11.36
N ARG A 40 0.03 -15.23 -10.59
CA ARG A 40 0.37 -13.84 -10.23
C ARG A 40 0.73 -13.07 -11.49
N GLN A 41 0.15 -11.89 -11.64
CA GLN A 41 0.43 -11.02 -12.77
C GLN A 41 1.52 -10.01 -12.43
N VAL A 42 2.24 -9.56 -13.46
CA VAL A 42 3.20 -8.48 -13.36
C VAL A 42 2.74 -7.39 -14.32
N ILE A 43 2.53 -6.18 -13.81
CA ILE A 43 2.12 -5.01 -14.61
C ILE A 43 3.18 -3.93 -14.47
N THR A 44 3.71 -3.48 -15.59
CA THR A 44 4.69 -2.38 -15.63
C THR A 44 3.98 -1.04 -15.79
N VAL A 45 4.45 -0.01 -15.09
CA VAL A 45 3.94 1.36 -15.18
C VAL A 45 5.09 2.32 -15.49
N GLY A 46 4.84 3.31 -16.35
CA GLY A 46 5.79 4.39 -16.61
C GLY A 46 5.86 4.83 -18.07
N GLY A 47 7.00 4.59 -18.72
CA GLY A 47 7.29 5.08 -20.06
C GLY A 47 6.52 4.37 -21.18
N PRO A 48 6.82 4.69 -22.45
CA PRO A 48 6.05 4.20 -23.61
C PRO A 48 5.99 2.68 -23.78
N ALA A 49 6.94 1.95 -23.19
CA ALA A 49 7.02 0.48 -23.26
C ALA A 49 6.37 -0.21 -22.05
N ALA A 50 5.80 0.55 -21.10
CA ALA A 50 5.06 0.00 -19.98
C ALA A 50 3.66 -0.49 -20.40
N ASP A 51 3.14 -1.48 -19.68
CA ASP A 51 1.77 -1.97 -19.86
C ASP A 51 0.74 -0.85 -19.61
N ILE A 52 1.00 0.00 -18.60
CA ILE A 52 0.25 1.22 -18.33
C ILE A 52 1.19 2.43 -18.40
N GLN A 53 0.91 3.33 -19.34
CA GLN A 53 1.70 4.54 -19.53
C GLN A 53 1.28 5.65 -18.58
N GLY A 54 2.26 6.35 -18.02
CA GLY A 54 2.07 7.54 -17.20
C GLY A 54 2.94 7.57 -15.95
N PHE A 55 3.50 8.75 -15.67
CA PHE A 55 4.28 9.01 -14.47
C PHE A 55 3.44 9.76 -13.42
N ASN A 56 2.32 9.17 -13.02
CA ASN A 56 1.40 9.76 -12.05
C ASN A 56 0.70 8.70 -11.19
N ASN A 57 0.17 9.10 -10.03
CA ASN A 57 -0.53 8.21 -9.10
C ASN A 57 -1.70 7.44 -9.74
N ARG A 58 -2.43 8.05 -10.68
CA ARG A 58 -3.58 7.41 -11.33
C ARG A 58 -3.16 6.19 -12.14
N SER A 59 -2.07 6.30 -12.90
CA SER A 59 -1.53 5.20 -13.71
C SER A 59 -1.06 4.05 -12.82
N VAL A 60 -0.42 4.37 -11.69
CA VAL A 60 -0.01 3.36 -10.70
C VAL A 60 -1.24 2.71 -10.04
N GLN A 61 -2.25 3.50 -9.68
CA GLN A 61 -3.48 2.99 -9.06
C GLN A 61 -4.22 2.04 -10.00
N TYR A 62 -4.32 2.35 -11.30
CA TYR A 62 -4.92 1.44 -12.27
C TYR A 62 -4.20 0.10 -12.36
N ALA A 63 -2.87 0.09 -12.29
CA ALA A 63 -2.11 -1.16 -12.26
C ALA A 63 -2.41 -1.97 -10.99
N ILE A 64 -2.54 -1.32 -9.85
CA ILE A 64 -2.86 -1.98 -8.58
C ILE A 64 -4.29 -2.53 -8.60
N ASP A 65 -5.25 -1.73 -9.07
CA ASP A 65 -6.66 -2.13 -9.13
C ASP A 65 -6.86 -3.30 -10.09
N ALA A 66 -6.09 -3.39 -11.17
CA ALA A 66 -6.08 -4.54 -12.07
C ALA A 66 -5.63 -5.86 -11.40
N LEU A 67 -4.91 -5.78 -10.27
CA LEU A 67 -4.41 -6.92 -9.51
C LEU A 67 -5.30 -7.29 -8.31
N GLU A 68 -6.40 -6.59 -8.06
CA GLU A 68 -7.25 -6.76 -6.86
C GLU A 68 -7.66 -8.23 -6.63
N GLU A 69 -7.99 -8.96 -7.69
CA GLU A 69 -8.50 -10.33 -7.65
C GLU A 69 -7.41 -11.42 -7.68
N THR A 70 -6.18 -11.08 -8.04
CA THR A 70 -5.10 -12.05 -8.27
C THR A 70 -3.89 -11.85 -7.39
N GLY A 71 -3.75 -10.66 -6.80
CA GLY A 71 -2.45 -10.15 -6.35
C GLY A 71 -1.45 -10.09 -7.51
N GLY A 72 -0.21 -9.75 -7.19
CA GLY A 72 0.86 -9.65 -8.18
C GLY A 72 1.86 -8.56 -7.87
N THR A 73 2.58 -8.13 -8.91
CA THR A 73 3.63 -7.12 -8.79
C THR A 73 3.38 -5.98 -9.76
N VAL A 74 3.36 -4.75 -9.24
CA VAL A 74 3.42 -3.53 -10.05
C VAL A 74 4.88 -3.08 -10.11
N VAL A 75 5.45 -3.00 -11.31
CA VAL A 75 6.83 -2.58 -11.53
C VAL A 75 6.86 -1.16 -12.09
N LEU A 76 7.38 -0.22 -11.31
CA LEU A 76 7.59 1.15 -11.72
C LEU A 76 8.91 1.27 -12.49
N GLN A 77 8.82 1.69 -13.74
CA GLN A 77 9.99 2.03 -14.55
C GLN A 77 10.71 3.28 -13.98
N PRO A 78 11.97 3.52 -14.36
CA PRO A 78 12.67 4.75 -14.00
C PRO A 78 11.88 6.00 -14.40
N GLY A 79 11.79 6.97 -13.50
CA GLY A 79 11.07 8.22 -13.72
C GLY A 79 10.58 8.88 -12.44
N SER A 80 10.03 10.08 -12.59
CA SER A 80 9.43 10.85 -11.49
C SER A 80 7.91 10.81 -11.59
N TYR A 81 7.28 10.10 -10.68
CA TYR A 81 5.84 9.94 -10.59
C TYR A 81 5.25 11.05 -9.71
N GLU A 82 4.32 11.82 -10.26
CA GLU A 82 3.59 12.83 -9.50
C GLU A 82 2.46 12.19 -8.71
N ILE A 83 2.46 12.39 -7.39
CA ILE A 83 1.54 11.76 -6.46
C ILE A 83 0.64 12.81 -5.83
N VAL A 84 -0.50 13.03 -6.49
CA VAL A 84 -1.55 13.97 -6.07
C VAL A 84 -2.49 13.34 -5.04
N SER A 85 -2.96 12.13 -5.32
CA SER A 85 -3.65 11.26 -4.37
C SER A 85 -2.73 10.11 -3.95
N PRO A 86 -2.89 9.57 -2.74
CA PRO A 86 -2.13 8.41 -2.32
C PRO A 86 -2.34 7.24 -3.29
N VAL A 87 -1.26 6.50 -3.52
CA VAL A 87 -1.33 5.19 -4.17
C VAL A 87 -1.74 4.17 -3.11
N ARG A 88 -2.94 3.63 -3.22
CA ARG A 88 -3.53 2.68 -2.27
C ARG A 88 -3.20 1.26 -2.66
N LEU A 89 -2.38 0.59 -1.86
CA LEU A 89 -2.02 -0.81 -2.08
C LEU A 89 -3.11 -1.75 -1.57
N ARG A 90 -3.32 -2.84 -2.32
CA ARG A 90 -4.26 -3.92 -2.00
C ARG A 90 -3.50 -5.13 -1.43
N SER A 91 -4.23 -6.03 -0.78
CA SER A 91 -3.64 -7.27 -0.27
C SER A 91 -2.95 -8.07 -1.37
N ASN A 92 -1.84 -8.72 -1.04
CA ASN A 92 -1.07 -9.56 -1.95
C ASN A 92 -0.46 -8.82 -3.17
N VAL A 93 -0.29 -7.50 -3.08
CA VAL A 93 0.37 -6.67 -4.09
C VAL A 93 1.77 -6.27 -3.64
N GLU A 94 2.73 -6.44 -4.54
CA GLU A 94 4.09 -5.89 -4.43
C GLU A 94 4.22 -4.65 -5.33
N LEU A 95 4.61 -3.51 -4.78
CA LEU A 95 5.00 -2.33 -5.54
C LEU A 95 6.52 -2.26 -5.60
N LYS A 96 7.08 -2.37 -6.80
CA LYS A 96 8.52 -2.48 -7.02
C LYS A 96 9.06 -1.33 -7.87
N GLY A 97 9.99 -0.56 -7.33
CA GLY A 97 10.72 0.48 -8.04
C GLY A 97 11.93 -0.03 -8.81
N SER A 98 12.50 0.87 -9.63
CA SER A 98 13.77 0.70 -10.33
C SER A 98 14.93 1.28 -9.51
N GLY A 99 14.91 1.07 -8.19
CA GLY A 99 15.86 1.65 -7.23
C GLY A 99 15.76 3.18 -7.16
N ALA A 100 16.91 3.85 -7.00
CA ALA A 100 16.98 5.31 -6.87
C ALA A 100 16.48 6.10 -8.09
N THR A 101 16.25 5.43 -9.22
CA THR A 101 15.75 6.06 -10.45
C THR A 101 14.23 6.14 -10.52
N THR A 102 13.51 5.51 -9.57
CA THR A 102 12.07 5.69 -9.39
C THR A 102 11.84 6.69 -8.26
N ILE A 103 11.26 7.84 -8.59
CA ILE A 103 10.97 8.91 -7.64
C ILE A 103 9.45 9.01 -7.50
N LEU A 104 8.93 8.78 -6.30
CA LEU A 104 7.53 9.08 -5.98
C LEU A 104 7.47 10.47 -5.35
N LYS A 105 7.13 11.47 -6.15
CA LYS A 105 7.11 12.87 -5.72
C LYS A 105 5.69 13.25 -5.29
N ARG A 106 5.51 13.56 -4.00
CA ARG A 106 4.26 14.16 -3.51
C ARG A 106 4.01 15.48 -4.24
N ALA A 107 2.76 15.72 -4.61
CA ALA A 107 2.33 17.00 -5.16
C ALA A 107 2.59 18.16 -4.17
N ASP A 108 2.55 19.38 -4.72
CA ASP A 108 2.77 20.60 -3.95
C ASP A 108 1.73 20.74 -2.83
N GLY A 109 2.14 21.44 -1.76
CA GLY A 109 1.25 21.74 -0.64
C GLY A 109 0.20 22.77 -1.07
N VAL A 110 -1.06 22.46 -0.80
CA VAL A 110 -2.21 23.33 -1.09
C VAL A 110 -2.97 23.56 0.20
N GLN A 111 -3.38 24.81 0.42
CA GLN A 111 -4.16 25.20 1.59
C GLN A 111 -5.10 26.35 1.21
N THR A 112 -6.32 26.28 1.72
CA THR A 112 -7.37 27.29 1.52
C THR A 112 -8.17 27.47 2.81
N ARG A 113 -8.85 28.60 2.97
CA ARG A 113 -9.80 28.78 4.07
C ARG A 113 -11.15 28.19 3.70
N PHE A 114 -11.90 27.73 4.70
CA PHE A 114 -13.32 27.45 4.53
C PHE A 114 -14.17 28.66 4.94
N THR A 115 -15.27 28.91 4.21
CA THR A 115 -16.10 30.12 4.31
C THR A 115 -17.38 29.92 5.13
N ALA A 116 -17.70 28.68 5.47
CA ALA A 116 -18.79 28.31 6.36
C ALA A 116 -18.24 27.33 7.41
N ASP A 117 -18.76 27.43 8.63
CA ASP A 117 -18.39 26.49 9.70
C ASP A 117 -18.59 25.05 9.23
N ALA A 118 -17.64 24.20 9.60
CA ALA A 118 -17.55 22.83 9.14
C ALA A 118 -17.93 21.93 10.32
N ASP A 119 -19.19 21.50 10.33
CA ASP A 119 -19.83 20.90 11.50
C ASP A 119 -19.44 19.42 11.67
N PHE A 120 -19.53 18.93 12.91
CA PHE A 120 -19.35 17.52 13.20
C PHE A 120 -20.22 16.62 12.31
N GLY A 121 -19.59 15.62 11.68
CA GLY A 121 -20.25 14.67 10.80
C GLY A 121 -20.55 15.21 9.39
N GLU A 122 -20.25 16.47 9.08
CA GLU A 122 -20.49 17.04 7.75
C GLU A 122 -19.61 16.35 6.69
N LEU A 123 -20.16 16.19 5.49
CA LEU A 123 -19.53 15.51 4.35
C LEU A 123 -19.14 16.47 3.21
N LYS A 124 -19.04 17.76 3.54
CA LYS A 124 -18.63 18.80 2.60
C LYS A 124 -17.86 19.91 3.31
N LEU A 125 -17.10 20.67 2.54
CA LEU A 125 -16.38 21.86 2.99
C LEU A 125 -16.60 22.95 1.94
N THR A 126 -17.11 24.12 2.34
CA THR A 126 -17.24 25.27 1.44
C THR A 126 -15.98 26.13 1.58
N VAL A 127 -15.21 26.30 0.50
CA VAL A 127 -13.86 26.89 0.52
C VAL A 127 -13.75 28.18 -0.28
N GLU A 128 -12.80 29.05 0.08
CA GLU A 128 -12.54 30.28 -0.66
C GLU A 128 -12.03 29.99 -2.07
N ASP A 129 -11.06 29.08 -2.19
CA ASP A 129 -10.46 28.70 -3.47
C ASP A 129 -10.25 27.17 -3.56
N PRO A 130 -10.93 26.46 -4.48
CA PRO A 130 -10.79 25.03 -4.70
C PRO A 130 -9.69 24.67 -5.72
N SER A 131 -9.08 25.64 -6.42
CA SER A 131 -8.30 25.42 -7.65
C SER A 131 -7.07 24.52 -7.51
N GLY A 132 -6.53 24.38 -6.30
CA GLY A 132 -5.42 23.47 -6.00
C GLY A 132 -5.84 22.08 -5.52
N PHE A 133 -7.14 21.81 -5.39
CA PHE A 133 -7.65 20.51 -4.93
C PHE A 133 -8.12 19.65 -6.10
N GLY A 134 -8.07 18.33 -5.91
CA GLY A 134 -8.51 17.37 -6.90
C GLY A 134 -9.18 16.16 -6.26
N ILE A 135 -10.10 15.53 -7.01
CA ILE A 135 -10.77 14.29 -6.61
C ILE A 135 -9.70 13.23 -6.28
N GLY A 136 -9.87 12.56 -5.14
CA GLY A 136 -8.97 11.55 -4.60
C GLY A 136 -7.88 12.09 -3.68
N MET A 137 -7.61 13.41 -3.64
CA MET A 137 -6.68 13.97 -2.66
C MET A 137 -7.17 13.71 -1.24
N LYS A 138 -6.25 13.40 -0.33
CA LYS A 138 -6.58 13.48 1.10
C LYS A 138 -6.39 14.91 1.58
N VAL A 139 -7.30 15.34 2.42
CA VAL A 139 -7.26 16.65 3.07
C VAL A 139 -7.27 16.49 4.57
N GLN A 140 -6.77 17.51 5.24
CA GLN A 140 -6.98 17.72 6.66
C GLN A 140 -7.76 19.01 6.88
N VAL A 141 -8.60 19.03 7.92
CA VAL A 141 -9.39 20.19 8.33
C VAL A 141 -8.98 20.59 9.73
N THR A 142 -8.68 21.88 9.90
CA THR A 142 -8.24 22.45 11.18
C THR A 142 -8.81 23.84 11.41
N ASP A 143 -8.85 24.27 12.67
CA ASP A 143 -9.01 25.66 13.06
C ASP A 143 -8.01 26.01 14.19
N SER A 144 -8.12 27.18 14.80
CA SER A 144 -7.19 27.61 15.87
C SER A 144 -7.27 26.75 17.13
N ASP A 145 -8.41 26.11 17.40
CA ASP A 145 -8.64 25.31 18.60
C ASP A 145 -8.38 23.81 18.35
N ASN A 146 -8.57 23.36 17.11
CA ASN A 146 -8.54 21.98 16.64
C ASN A 146 -7.51 21.80 15.50
N ASN A 147 -6.22 21.95 15.79
CA ASN A 147 -5.13 21.89 14.80
C ASN A 147 -4.04 20.84 15.09
N SER A 148 -4.25 19.94 16.04
CA SER A 148 -3.23 18.95 16.39
C SER A 148 -3.80 17.59 16.79
N CYS A 149 -2.96 16.57 16.63
CA CYS A 149 -3.21 15.20 17.05
C CYS A 149 -4.61 14.70 16.65
N TRP A 150 -5.40 14.27 17.64
CA TRP A 150 -6.71 13.65 17.48
C TRP A 150 -7.85 14.64 17.22
N ASN A 151 -7.56 15.94 17.12
CA ASN A 151 -8.56 16.98 16.84
C ASN A 151 -8.58 17.39 15.37
N VAL A 152 -7.79 16.76 14.51
CA VAL A 152 -7.75 17.05 13.07
C VAL A 152 -8.56 16.01 12.31
N SER A 153 -9.50 16.46 11.49
CA SER A 153 -10.24 15.58 10.60
C SER A 153 -9.40 15.31 9.36
N ALA A 154 -9.35 14.06 8.92
CA ALA A 154 -8.73 13.67 7.66
C ALA A 154 -9.73 12.92 6.79
N ALA A 155 -9.87 13.34 5.54
CA ALA A 155 -10.83 12.74 4.61
C ALA A 155 -10.27 12.76 3.17
N THR A 156 -10.89 11.99 2.29
CA THR A 156 -10.60 11.98 0.84
C THR A 156 -11.65 12.83 0.13
N ILE A 157 -11.23 13.69 -0.79
CA ILE A 157 -12.15 14.41 -1.68
C ILE A 157 -12.79 13.41 -2.65
N THR A 158 -14.12 13.36 -2.66
CA THR A 158 -14.92 12.50 -3.54
C THR A 158 -15.46 13.25 -4.75
N ASP A 159 -15.74 14.54 -4.59
CA ASP A 159 -16.22 15.41 -5.67
C ASP A 159 -15.89 16.88 -5.38
N ILE A 160 -15.90 17.73 -6.41
CA ILE A 160 -15.71 19.18 -6.30
C ILE A 160 -16.74 19.87 -7.20
N VAL A 161 -17.62 20.67 -6.59
CA VAL A 161 -18.61 21.48 -7.32
C VAL A 161 -18.49 22.92 -6.87
N ASP A 162 -18.16 23.80 -7.80
CA ASP A 162 -17.84 25.20 -7.53
C ASP A 162 -16.83 25.31 -6.37
N HIS A 163 -17.22 25.95 -5.28
CA HIS A 163 -16.42 26.16 -4.08
C HIS A 163 -16.64 25.09 -3.00
N VAL A 164 -17.25 23.95 -3.33
CA VAL A 164 -17.59 22.90 -2.37
C VAL A 164 -16.76 21.64 -2.64
N LEU A 165 -16.00 21.22 -1.63
CA LEU A 165 -15.31 19.94 -1.63
C LEU A 165 -16.20 18.91 -0.92
N TYR A 166 -16.60 17.85 -1.60
CA TYR A 166 -17.29 16.71 -0.97
C TYR A 166 -16.27 15.69 -0.49
N ILE A 167 -16.51 15.08 0.68
CA ILE A 167 -15.54 14.21 1.34
C ILE A 167 -16.13 12.84 1.70
N ASP A 168 -15.28 11.82 1.82
CA ASP A 168 -15.66 10.42 2.04
C ASP A 168 -16.05 10.08 3.49
N LYS A 169 -15.67 10.92 4.46
CA LYS A 169 -15.84 10.68 5.89
C LYS A 169 -16.27 11.96 6.60
N GLY A 170 -17.20 11.82 7.54
CA GLY A 170 -17.68 12.94 8.34
C GLY A 170 -16.58 13.51 9.23
N LEU A 171 -16.63 14.83 9.44
CA LEU A 171 -15.71 15.54 10.33
C LEU A 171 -15.87 15.07 11.78
N ILE A 172 -14.76 15.03 12.52
CA ILE A 172 -14.72 14.50 13.90
C ILE A 172 -14.87 15.58 14.99
N ARG A 173 -14.95 16.85 14.58
CA ARG A 173 -15.14 18.04 15.42
C ARG A 173 -15.97 19.07 14.65
N ASP A 174 -16.46 20.07 15.38
CA ASP A 174 -16.90 21.33 14.81
C ASP A 174 -15.67 22.22 14.59
N TYR A 175 -15.48 22.71 13.37
CA TYR A 175 -14.41 23.64 13.02
C TYR A 175 -14.97 24.99 12.62
N GLN A 176 -14.43 26.06 13.20
CA GLN A 176 -14.96 27.41 13.00
C GLN A 176 -14.22 28.17 11.90
N SER A 177 -14.98 28.77 10.99
CA SER A 177 -14.47 29.50 9.81
C SER A 177 -13.81 30.82 10.20
N ASP A 178 -14.35 31.47 11.23
CA ASP A 178 -13.82 32.71 11.82
C ASP A 178 -12.60 32.49 12.74
N ARG A 179 -12.28 31.23 13.09
CA ARG A 179 -11.12 30.85 13.93
C ARG A 179 -9.97 30.28 13.13
N ASN A 180 -9.62 30.91 12.01
CA ASN A 180 -8.57 30.40 11.12
C ASN A 180 -8.87 28.98 10.61
N GLY A 181 -10.11 28.77 10.17
CA GLY A 181 -10.55 27.54 9.53
C GLY A 181 -9.82 27.28 8.21
N LEU A 182 -9.14 26.14 8.12
CA LEU A 182 -8.28 25.76 7.01
C LEU A 182 -8.57 24.34 6.53
N VAL A 183 -8.46 24.16 5.21
CA VAL A 183 -8.38 22.87 4.55
C VAL A 183 -7.04 22.81 3.82
N SER A 184 -6.26 21.76 4.07
CA SER A 184 -4.96 21.56 3.41
C SER A 184 -4.85 20.15 2.86
N ASN A 185 -4.13 19.96 1.75
CA ASN A 185 -3.85 18.60 1.28
C ASN A 185 -2.90 17.88 2.26
N ALA A 186 -3.23 16.62 2.53
CA ALA A 186 -2.53 15.75 3.49
C ALA A 186 -2.33 14.33 2.91
N SER A 187 -2.26 14.22 1.58
CA SER A 187 -2.01 12.94 0.90
C SER A 187 -0.67 12.33 1.32
N SER A 188 -0.72 11.10 1.81
CA SER A 188 0.46 10.22 1.85
C SER A 188 0.88 9.86 0.41
N VAL A 189 2.14 9.45 0.24
CA VAL A 189 2.61 8.98 -1.08
C VAL A 189 2.05 7.58 -1.37
N ILE A 190 2.20 6.69 -0.40
CA ILE A 190 1.66 5.33 -0.42
C ILE A 190 0.73 5.20 0.78
N GLU A 191 -0.42 4.58 0.56
CA GLU A 191 -1.39 4.24 1.59
C GLU A 191 -1.62 2.74 1.61
N ILE A 192 -1.53 2.14 2.80
CA ILE A 192 -1.83 0.74 3.06
C ILE A 192 -2.82 0.74 4.22
N THR A 193 -4.06 0.33 3.96
CA THR A 193 -5.13 0.29 4.96
C THR A 193 -5.90 -1.00 4.75
N ASP A 194 -6.12 -1.74 5.84
CA ASP A 194 -6.85 -3.02 5.83
C ASP A 194 -6.34 -4.02 4.78
N ALA A 195 -5.01 -4.09 4.61
CA ALA A 195 -4.36 -4.95 3.61
C ALA A 195 -3.26 -5.83 4.23
N GLU A 196 -3.07 -7.02 3.66
CA GLU A 196 -2.08 -8.01 4.10
C GLU A 196 -1.12 -8.42 2.98
N ASN A 197 0.04 -8.97 3.34
CA ASN A 197 1.05 -9.45 2.38
C ASN A 197 1.44 -8.42 1.32
N VAL A 198 1.55 -7.15 1.74
CA VAL A 198 1.96 -6.02 0.89
C VAL A 198 3.46 -5.83 1.00
N THR A 199 4.13 -5.61 -0.13
CA THR A 199 5.57 -5.29 -0.16
C THR A 199 5.80 -4.03 -0.97
N VAL A 200 6.69 -3.17 -0.48
CA VAL A 200 7.19 -1.99 -1.21
C VAL A 200 8.72 -2.08 -1.23
N SER A 201 9.32 -2.10 -2.42
CA SER A 201 10.78 -2.28 -2.58
C SER A 201 11.36 -1.49 -3.75
#